data_AF-B5JIR7-F1
#
_entry.id   AF-B5JIR7-F1
#
_cell.length_a   1.000
_cell.length_b   1.000
_cell.length_c   1.000
_cell.angle_alpha   90.00
_cell.angle_beta   90.00
_cell.angle_gamma   90.00
#
_symmetry.space_group_name_H-M   'P 1'
#
loop_
_entity.id
_entity.type
_entity.pdbx_description
1 polymer ?
#
loop_
_entity_poly.entity_id
_entity_poly.type
_entity_poly.pdbx_seq_one_letter_code
_entity_poly.pdbx_strand_id
1 'polypeptide(L)'
;MTQAKNKTDKYFETGHLEKNLKARAVRGGSFTVGGQAARFLLRLSSTAVLARLLSPEDYGLMGMTLVVSGFAGVIADGGLIHATVQKETISHKETSLLFWINLAFSIAIAAALVLISPLFALLFHDDRLGPLLIALSSTFVINGCSVQHKALLRRNMKFGRIAVVDIASIFSGIVAAIVLASYGFGYWALVWLEIVKSFVTLVLSWVFLGWVPAAFSWDRGILSTLKFGGNIIVYNVVNYISRNADNLLIGWYWGAASLGLYTRAYSLLLLPIRNVNAPFSSVAIPVLSRAKSELSKLKRYFVEAASLVAAVVIPIVACTAVFADDIVLIFLGEKWMETASLFRFLSVPALLFGASQPISWLYVVLDRTHLLRNVGMISAPVNVAAFCIGLPFGPLGVAKAYMVSSCLLYFPVLIYALKGTGIAVMDVLRTWNQPLLAAFAGAAVGLLFKFVILAQQPKIMTAIVSISVFSVVYALVMAVAFNWRQRAADWFLKKRRPGVGASVSEPAS
;
A
#
# COMPACT_ATOMS: atom_id res chain seq x y z
N MET A 1 11.04 -32.38 40.09
CA MET A 1 11.09 -30.95 39.70
C MET A 1 11.22 -30.74 38.19
N THR A 2 10.72 -31.65 37.35
CA THR A 2 11.10 -31.68 35.92
C THR A 2 9.91 -32.05 35.03
N GLN A 3 8.79 -31.33 35.11
CA GLN A 3 7.65 -31.57 34.20
C GLN A 3 6.69 -30.39 33.98
N ALA A 4 7.09 -29.18 34.37
CA ALA A 4 6.36 -27.94 34.06
C ALA A 4 7.16 -27.06 33.09
N LYS A 5 7.65 -27.64 31.98
CA LYS A 5 8.09 -26.84 30.83
C LYS A 5 6.82 -26.17 30.29
N ASN A 6 6.69 -24.89 30.58
CA ASN A 6 5.42 -24.19 30.66
C ASN A 6 4.73 -24.19 29.28
N LYS A 7 3.42 -24.47 29.20
CA LYS A 7 2.64 -24.42 27.92
C LYS A 7 2.85 -23.10 27.15
N THR A 8 3.23 -22.05 27.86
CA THR A 8 3.59 -20.71 27.38
C THR A 8 4.87 -20.65 26.57
N ASP A 9 5.89 -21.49 26.80
CA ASP A 9 7.19 -21.41 26.11
C ASP A 9 7.09 -21.75 24.61
N LYS A 10 6.08 -22.53 24.23
CA LYS A 10 5.80 -22.95 22.84
C LYS A 10 5.58 -21.77 21.88
N TYR A 11 5.14 -20.61 22.37
CA TYR A 11 4.90 -19.43 21.54
C TYR A 11 6.18 -18.64 21.21
N PHE A 12 7.24 -18.86 21.99
CA PHE A 12 8.46 -18.06 21.94
C PHE A 12 9.62 -18.80 21.26
N GLU A 13 9.63 -20.13 21.39
CA GLU A 13 10.62 -21.01 20.76
C GLU A 13 10.39 -21.18 19.25
N THR A 14 11.38 -20.80 18.45
CA THR A 14 11.39 -20.97 16.99
C THR A 14 11.99 -22.30 16.54
N GLY A 15 12.63 -23.08 17.42
CA GLY A 15 13.33 -24.33 17.05
C GLY A 15 12.44 -25.39 16.39
N HIS A 16 11.14 -25.39 16.69
CA HIS A 16 10.17 -26.27 16.02
C HIS A 16 9.94 -25.92 14.53
N LEU A 17 10.41 -24.76 14.06
CA LEU A 17 10.28 -24.29 12.67
C LEU A 17 11.36 -24.89 11.75
N GLU A 18 12.51 -25.29 12.30
CA GLU A 18 13.66 -25.78 11.51
C GLU A 18 13.37 -27.09 10.77
N LYS A 19 12.61 -28.00 11.41
CA LYS A 19 12.28 -29.32 10.84
C LYS A 19 11.43 -29.28 9.56
N ASN A 20 10.82 -28.14 9.21
CA ASN A 20 9.91 -28.02 8.05
C ASN A 20 9.87 -26.60 7.43
N LEU A 21 10.98 -25.87 7.50
CA LEU A 21 11.04 -24.45 7.13
C LEU A 21 10.61 -24.20 5.67
N LYS A 22 11.10 -25.01 4.73
CA LYS A 22 10.78 -24.87 3.28
C LYS A 22 9.28 -25.06 3.00
N ALA A 23 8.66 -26.12 3.53
CA ALA A 23 7.25 -26.40 3.31
C ALA A 23 6.35 -25.33 3.94
N ARG A 24 6.69 -24.84 5.14
CA ARG A 24 5.96 -23.74 5.81
C ARG A 24 6.13 -22.41 5.09
N ALA A 25 7.32 -22.10 4.57
CA ALA A 25 7.57 -20.90 3.79
C ALA A 25 6.76 -20.90 2.48
N VAL A 26 6.75 -22.01 1.74
CA VAL A 26 5.97 -22.14 0.48
C VAL A 26 4.47 -22.03 0.75
N ARG A 27 3.95 -22.77 1.74
CA ARG A 27 2.54 -22.71 2.12
C ARG A 27 2.17 -21.31 2.63
N GLY A 28 3.03 -20.69 3.45
CA GLY A 28 2.88 -19.32 3.92
C GLY A 28 2.83 -18.29 2.80
N GLY A 29 3.69 -18.44 1.79
CA GLY A 29 3.68 -17.62 0.57
C GLY A 29 2.35 -17.72 -0.19
N SER A 30 1.83 -18.94 -0.40
CA SER A 30 0.55 -19.14 -1.08
C SER A 30 -0.63 -18.49 -0.36
N PHE A 31 -0.72 -18.64 0.97
CA PHE A 31 -1.73 -17.96 1.80
C PHE A 31 -1.59 -16.44 1.78
N THR A 32 -0.35 -15.93 1.70
CA THR A 32 -0.09 -14.50 1.64
C THR A 32 -0.60 -13.91 0.31
N VAL A 33 -0.29 -14.56 -0.82
CA VAL A 33 -0.74 -14.13 -2.15
C VAL A 33 -2.26 -14.24 -2.28
N GLY A 34 -2.84 -15.41 -1.93
CA GLY A 34 -4.29 -15.60 -1.96
C GLY A 34 -5.02 -14.62 -1.04
N GLY A 35 -4.47 -14.36 0.15
CA GLY A 35 -5.03 -13.38 1.08
C GLY A 35 -4.87 -11.93 0.60
N GLN A 36 -3.83 -11.59 -0.16
CA GLN A 36 -3.71 -10.27 -0.79
C GLN A 36 -4.77 -10.07 -1.88
N ALA A 37 -4.97 -11.07 -2.74
CA ALA A 37 -6.00 -11.03 -3.78
C ALA A 37 -7.41 -10.90 -3.18
N ALA A 38 -7.74 -11.66 -2.14
CA ALA A 38 -9.02 -11.55 -1.44
C ALA A 38 -9.23 -10.14 -0.84
N ARG A 39 -8.19 -9.57 -0.20
CA ARG A 39 -8.23 -8.21 0.34
C ARG A 39 -8.41 -7.15 -0.73
N PHE A 40 -7.76 -7.31 -1.87
CA PHE A 40 -7.91 -6.42 -3.02
C PHE A 40 -9.36 -6.41 -3.52
N LEU A 41 -9.94 -7.61 -3.76
CA LEU A 41 -11.32 -7.74 -4.22
C LEU A 41 -12.31 -7.16 -3.21
N LEU A 42 -12.17 -7.48 -1.92
CA LEU A 42 -13.02 -6.93 -0.86
C LEU A 42 -12.96 -5.40 -0.81
N ARG A 43 -11.77 -4.81 -0.91
CA ARG A 43 -11.61 -3.34 -0.90
C ARG A 43 -12.23 -2.70 -2.13
N LEU A 44 -12.03 -3.29 -3.31
CA LEU A 44 -12.57 -2.77 -4.56
C LEU A 44 -14.11 -2.83 -4.55
N SER A 45 -14.68 -3.98 -4.19
CA SER A 45 -16.13 -4.17 -4.07
C SER A 45 -16.74 -3.25 -3.00
N SER A 46 -16.10 -3.15 -1.83
CA SER A 46 -16.55 -2.24 -0.77
C SER A 46 -16.54 -0.79 -1.21
N THR A 47 -15.48 -0.36 -1.91
CA THR A 47 -15.40 1.01 -2.43
C THR A 47 -16.54 1.27 -3.40
N ALA A 48 -16.84 0.33 -4.29
CA ALA A 48 -17.89 0.50 -5.29
C ALA A 48 -19.31 0.51 -4.69
N VAL A 49 -19.56 -0.32 -3.67
CA VAL A 49 -20.87 -0.37 -2.99
C VAL A 49 -21.06 0.86 -2.09
N LEU A 50 -20.09 1.15 -1.23
CA LEU A 50 -20.20 2.27 -0.27
C LEU A 50 -20.17 3.63 -0.97
N ALA A 51 -19.46 3.79 -2.09
CA ALA A 51 -19.51 5.03 -2.88
C ALA A 51 -20.90 5.34 -3.44
N ARG A 52 -21.74 4.33 -3.69
CA ARG A 52 -23.13 4.56 -4.12
C ARG A 52 -24.06 4.95 -2.98
N LEU A 53 -23.80 4.41 -1.79
CA LEU A 53 -24.61 4.66 -0.59
C LEU A 53 -24.23 5.98 0.08
N LEU A 54 -22.97 6.39 0.00
CA LEU A 54 -22.43 7.56 0.70
C LEU A 54 -22.08 8.69 -0.26
N SER A 55 -22.05 9.91 0.26
CA SER A 55 -21.69 11.11 -0.49
C SER A 55 -20.18 11.36 -0.51
N PRO A 56 -19.68 12.22 -1.43
CA PRO A 56 -18.31 12.74 -1.36
C PRO A 56 -17.99 13.40 -0.03
N GLU A 57 -18.95 14.12 0.57
CA GLU A 57 -18.77 14.78 1.86
C GLU A 57 -18.50 13.78 3.00
N ASP A 58 -19.24 12.67 3.05
CA ASP A 58 -19.03 11.62 4.08
C ASP A 58 -17.60 11.05 4.03
N TYR A 59 -17.12 10.80 2.81
CA TYR A 59 -15.76 10.34 2.57
C TYR A 59 -14.71 11.41 2.83
N GLY A 60 -15.06 12.67 2.64
CA GLY A 60 -14.26 13.84 2.97
C GLY A 60 -14.00 13.97 4.46
N LEU A 61 -15.08 13.95 5.26
CA LEU A 61 -15.01 13.99 6.72
C LEU A 61 -14.10 12.88 7.24
N MET A 62 -14.35 11.65 6.78
CA MET A 62 -13.50 10.51 7.12
C MET A 62 -12.07 10.67 6.61
N GLY A 63 -11.87 11.24 5.43
CA GLY A 63 -10.54 11.55 4.90
C GLY A 63 -9.75 12.46 5.84
N MET A 64 -10.35 13.56 6.30
CA MET A 64 -9.73 14.48 7.26
C MET A 64 -9.41 13.78 8.58
N THR A 65 -10.39 13.07 9.15
CA THR A 65 -10.19 12.37 10.42
C THR A 65 -9.11 11.29 10.29
N LEU A 66 -9.06 10.56 9.18
CA LEU A 66 -8.06 9.52 8.91
C LEU A 66 -6.65 10.07 8.69
N VAL A 67 -6.50 11.32 8.25
CA VAL A 67 -5.18 11.97 8.19
C VAL A 67 -4.65 12.23 9.60
N VAL A 68 -5.50 12.76 10.50
CA VAL A 68 -5.11 13.01 11.90
C VAL A 68 -4.88 11.70 12.66
N SER A 69 -5.80 10.74 12.54
CA SER A 69 -5.62 9.44 13.19
C SER A 69 -4.49 8.65 12.55
N GLY A 70 -4.27 8.73 11.25
CA GLY A 70 -3.16 8.02 10.61
C GLY A 70 -1.79 8.56 11.05
N PHE A 71 -1.67 9.86 11.33
CA PHE A 71 -0.49 10.45 11.96
C PHE A 71 -0.24 9.85 13.35
N ALA A 72 -1.27 9.78 14.18
CA ALA A 72 -1.22 9.09 15.47
C ALA A 72 -0.88 7.60 15.33
N GLY A 73 -1.37 6.94 14.28
CA GLY A 73 -1.07 5.54 13.94
C GLY A 73 0.42 5.30 13.66
N VAL A 74 1.07 6.22 12.93
CA VAL A 74 2.51 6.15 12.66
C VAL A 74 3.33 6.19 13.94
N ILE A 75 2.89 6.99 14.92
CA ILE A 75 3.51 7.06 16.23
C ILE A 75 3.26 5.75 16.99
N ALA A 76 2.00 5.29 17.04
CA ALA A 76 1.58 4.05 17.72
C ALA A 76 2.30 2.79 17.23
N ASP A 77 2.55 2.69 15.92
CA ASP A 77 3.22 1.56 15.28
C ASP A 77 4.74 1.55 15.49
N GLY A 78 5.29 2.54 16.22
CA GLY A 78 6.68 2.98 16.38
C GLY A 78 7.79 1.96 16.67
N GLY A 79 7.89 0.88 15.88
CA GLY A 79 8.97 -0.10 15.89
C GLY A 79 8.78 -1.28 16.86
N LEU A 80 7.80 -1.25 17.75
CA LEU A 80 7.59 -2.30 18.77
C LEU A 80 7.25 -3.69 18.17
N ILE A 81 6.59 -3.72 17.01
CA ILE A 81 6.33 -4.97 16.27
C ILE A 81 7.64 -5.57 15.75
N HIS A 82 8.53 -4.72 15.20
CA HIS A 82 9.79 -5.18 14.61
C HIS A 82 10.74 -5.75 15.66
N ALA A 83 10.78 -5.14 16.84
CA ALA A 83 11.53 -5.64 17.99
C ALA A 83 11.17 -7.08 18.38
N THR A 84 9.88 -7.41 18.38
CA THR A 84 9.37 -8.73 18.77
C THR A 84 9.65 -9.79 17.72
N VAL A 85 9.57 -9.41 16.43
CA VAL A 85 9.74 -10.36 15.32
C VAL A 85 11.22 -10.65 15.04
N GLN A 86 12.11 -9.67 15.17
CA GLN A 86 13.53 -9.83 14.80
C GLN A 86 14.41 -10.43 15.90
N LYS A 87 14.00 -10.37 17.17
CA LYS A 87 14.82 -10.87 18.27
C LYS A 87 14.90 -12.40 18.24
N GLU A 88 16.09 -12.99 18.20
CA GLU A 88 16.25 -14.46 18.10
C GLU A 88 15.59 -15.21 19.26
N THR A 89 15.76 -14.71 20.49
CA THR A 89 15.13 -15.23 21.70
C THR A 89 14.34 -14.11 22.38
N ILE A 90 13.08 -14.39 22.73
CA ILE A 90 12.23 -13.46 23.48
C ILE A 90 11.53 -14.24 24.58
N SER A 91 11.51 -13.70 25.80
CA SER A 91 10.82 -14.37 26.91
C SER A 91 9.34 -14.01 26.98
N HIS A 92 8.56 -14.82 27.71
CA HIS A 92 7.17 -14.50 28.03
C HIS A 92 7.04 -13.17 28.79
N LYS A 93 7.97 -12.89 29.73
CA LYS A 93 8.02 -11.63 30.48
C LYS A 93 8.30 -10.43 29.58
N GLU A 94 9.29 -10.54 28.69
CA GLU A 94 9.62 -9.47 27.73
C GLU A 94 8.45 -9.18 26.78
N THR A 95 7.79 -10.23 26.28
CA THR A 95 6.63 -10.05 25.38
C THR A 95 5.43 -9.45 26.12
N SER A 96 5.24 -9.82 27.39
CA SER A 96 4.19 -9.24 28.24
C SER A 96 4.49 -7.77 28.58
N LEU A 97 5.74 -7.42 28.86
CA LEU A 97 6.16 -6.04 29.04
C LEU A 97 5.92 -5.21 27.77
N LEU A 98 6.28 -5.73 26.59
CA LEU A 98 6.01 -5.08 25.31
C LEU A 98 4.52 -4.90 25.03
N PHE A 99 3.67 -5.85 25.48
CA PHE A 99 2.23 -5.71 25.41
C PHE A 99 1.72 -4.54 26.25
N TRP A 100 2.11 -4.48 27.53
CA TRP A 100 1.67 -3.42 28.43
C TRP A 100 2.19 -2.04 28.01
N ILE A 101 3.44 -1.94 27.54
CA ILE A 101 3.99 -0.70 27.00
C ILE A 101 3.18 -0.25 25.78
N ASN A 102 2.88 -1.15 24.85
CA ASN A 102 2.11 -0.81 23.64
C ASN A 102 0.67 -0.40 23.99
N LEU A 103 0.04 -1.07 24.95
CA LEU A 103 -1.31 -0.73 25.41
C LEU A 103 -1.32 0.64 26.10
N ALA A 104 -0.40 0.89 27.04
CA ALA A 104 -0.29 2.19 27.71
C ALA A 104 -0.05 3.33 26.72
N PHE A 105 0.80 3.10 25.72
CA PHE A 105 1.07 4.07 24.67
C PHE A 105 -0.15 4.31 23.77
N SER A 106 -0.88 3.24 23.43
CA SER A 106 -2.11 3.33 22.63
C SER A 106 -3.23 4.07 23.37
N ILE A 107 -3.34 3.89 24.68
CA ILE A 107 -4.25 4.66 25.56
C ILE A 107 -3.83 6.13 25.61
N ALA A 108 -2.54 6.42 25.76
CA ALA A 108 -2.04 7.79 25.77
C ALA A 108 -2.33 8.52 24.44
N ILE A 109 -2.15 7.83 23.31
CA ILE A 109 -2.49 8.37 21.99
C ILE A 109 -4.00 8.59 21.85
N ALA A 110 -4.83 7.63 22.27
CA ALA A 110 -6.27 7.77 22.23
C ALA A 110 -6.74 8.98 23.07
N ALA A 111 -6.22 9.12 24.29
CA ALA A 111 -6.50 10.26 25.16
C ALA A 111 -6.06 11.59 24.53
N ALA A 112 -4.86 11.64 23.92
CA ALA A 112 -4.40 12.82 23.20
C ALA A 112 -5.31 13.20 22.03
N LEU A 113 -5.81 12.23 21.26
CA LEU A 113 -6.77 12.47 20.18
C LEU A 113 -8.10 13.01 20.70
N VAL A 114 -8.60 12.51 21.83
CA VAL A 114 -9.80 13.04 22.48
C VAL A 114 -9.59 14.47 22.96
N LEU A 115 -8.44 14.78 23.55
CA LEU A 115 -8.12 16.13 24.02
C LEU A 115 -7.95 17.13 22.87
N ILE A 116 -7.41 16.69 21.72
CA ILE A 116 -7.21 17.52 20.53
C ILE A 116 -8.50 17.64 19.70
N SER A 117 -9.51 16.78 19.90
CA SER A 117 -10.71 16.77 19.07
C SER A 117 -11.48 18.10 19.00
N PRO A 118 -11.61 18.91 20.07
CA PRO A 118 -12.26 20.22 19.97
C PRO A 118 -11.43 21.19 19.12
N LEU A 119 -10.10 21.17 19.27
CA LEU A 119 -9.20 21.98 18.44
C LEU A 119 -9.27 21.55 16.96
N PHE A 120 -9.40 20.25 16.70
CA PHE A 120 -9.55 19.74 15.35
C PHE A 120 -10.85 20.22 14.69
N ALA A 121 -11.98 20.18 15.40
CA ALA A 121 -13.25 20.72 14.92
C ALA A 121 -13.15 22.23 14.62
N LEU A 122 -12.52 22.99 15.52
CA LEU A 122 -12.31 24.43 15.36
C LEU A 122 -11.39 24.76 14.17
N LEU A 123 -10.29 24.04 14.00
CA LEU A 123 -9.29 24.30 12.95
C LEU A 123 -9.85 24.09 11.55
N PHE A 124 -10.74 23.11 11.40
CA PHE A 124 -11.39 22.76 10.13
C PHE A 124 -12.77 23.40 9.96
N HIS A 125 -13.22 24.19 10.94
CA HIS A 125 -14.53 24.83 10.95
C HIS A 125 -15.71 23.85 10.73
N ASP A 126 -15.61 22.64 11.29
CA ASP A 126 -16.64 21.60 11.16
C ASP A 126 -16.79 20.78 12.45
N ASP A 127 -17.90 21.00 13.16
CA ASP A 127 -18.20 20.38 14.46
C ASP A 127 -18.37 18.85 14.38
N ARG A 128 -18.63 18.29 13.18
CA ARG A 128 -18.78 16.84 12.99
C ARG A 128 -17.46 16.10 13.17
N LEU A 129 -16.33 16.77 12.93
CA LEU A 129 -15.00 16.16 12.99
C LEU A 129 -14.54 15.79 14.40
N GLY A 130 -14.96 16.54 15.42
CA GLY A 130 -14.62 16.27 16.82
C GLY A 130 -15.12 14.89 17.28
N PRO A 131 -16.44 14.62 17.22
CA PRO A 131 -17.00 13.31 17.54
C PRO A 131 -16.41 12.16 16.72
N LEU A 132 -16.08 12.40 15.45
CA LEU A 132 -15.45 11.39 14.59
C LEU A 132 -14.06 11.01 15.09
N LEU A 133 -13.25 12.00 15.46
CA LEU A 133 -11.91 11.75 15.98
C LEU A 133 -11.96 11.01 17.33
N ILE A 134 -12.90 11.39 18.20
CA ILE A 134 -13.15 10.68 19.48
C ILE A 134 -13.50 9.23 19.21
N ALA A 135 -14.46 8.96 18.32
CA ALA A 135 -14.88 7.59 18.01
C ALA A 135 -13.73 6.75 17.43
N LEU A 136 -12.96 7.29 16.49
CA LEU A 136 -11.80 6.59 15.91
C LEU A 136 -10.65 6.41 16.90
N SER A 137 -10.53 7.24 17.94
CA SER A 137 -9.51 7.06 18.99
C SER A 137 -9.65 5.69 19.69
N SER A 138 -10.87 5.15 19.79
CA SER A 138 -11.11 3.82 20.37
C SER A 138 -10.37 2.70 19.63
N THR A 139 -10.15 2.86 18.31
CA THR A 139 -9.45 1.88 17.49
C THR A 139 -7.99 1.69 17.93
N PHE A 140 -7.35 2.71 18.52
CA PHE A 140 -5.98 2.60 19.04
C PHE A 140 -5.92 1.66 20.23
N VAL A 141 -6.83 1.81 21.20
CA VAL A 141 -6.89 0.95 22.38
C VAL A 141 -7.17 -0.50 21.97
N ILE A 142 -8.16 -0.69 21.09
CA ILE A 142 -8.52 -2.01 20.55
C ILE A 142 -7.33 -2.64 19.82
N ASN A 143 -6.68 -1.90 18.94
CA ASN A 143 -5.55 -2.41 18.16
C ASN A 143 -4.33 -2.67 19.04
N GLY A 144 -4.07 -1.83 20.05
CA GLY A 144 -2.97 -1.98 21.02
C GLY A 144 -3.02 -3.32 21.74
N CYS A 145 -4.22 -3.78 22.09
CA CYS A 145 -4.43 -5.12 22.65
C CYS A 145 -4.16 -6.27 21.66
N SER A 146 -4.06 -6.02 20.36
CA SER A 146 -3.87 -7.06 19.33
C SER A 146 -2.44 -7.12 18.75
N VAL A 147 -1.63 -6.07 18.97
CA VAL A 147 -0.31 -5.90 18.34
C VAL A 147 0.62 -7.08 18.61
N GLN A 148 0.80 -7.43 19.88
CA GLN A 148 1.71 -8.52 20.26
C GLN A 148 1.20 -9.89 19.83
N HIS A 149 -0.11 -10.12 19.84
CA HIS A 149 -0.69 -11.36 19.34
C HIS A 149 -0.39 -11.55 17.85
N LYS A 150 -0.54 -10.49 17.05
CA LYS A 150 -0.14 -10.52 15.63
C LYS A 150 1.36 -10.71 15.45
N ALA A 151 2.18 -10.07 16.27
CA ALA A 151 3.64 -10.24 16.23
C ALA A 151 4.05 -11.70 16.49
N LEU A 152 3.46 -12.33 17.52
CA LEU A 152 3.69 -13.74 17.83
C LEU A 152 3.16 -14.70 16.76
N LEU A 153 1.99 -14.41 16.15
CA LEU A 153 1.49 -15.17 15.01
C LEU A 153 2.46 -15.09 13.81
N ARG A 154 3.02 -13.90 13.53
CA ARG A 154 4.02 -13.68 12.46
C ARG A 154 5.32 -14.41 12.76
N ARG A 155 5.84 -14.27 13.98
CA ARG A 155 7.06 -14.96 14.46
C ARG A 155 6.94 -16.48 14.31
N ASN A 156 5.77 -17.05 14.62
CA ASN A 156 5.51 -18.48 14.49
C ASN A 156 5.12 -18.92 13.06
N MET A 157 5.27 -18.07 12.06
CA MET A 157 4.97 -18.35 10.64
C MET A 157 3.52 -18.83 10.42
N LYS A 158 2.56 -18.40 11.28
CA LYS A 158 1.14 -18.77 11.19
C LYS A 158 0.38 -17.89 10.19
N PHE A 159 0.93 -17.73 8.98
CA PHE A 159 0.39 -16.83 7.95
C PHE A 159 -1.03 -17.14 7.51
N GLY A 160 -1.45 -18.41 7.52
CA GLY A 160 -2.84 -18.78 7.24
C GLY A 160 -3.82 -18.18 8.25
N ARG A 161 -3.48 -18.20 9.55
CA ARG A 161 -4.30 -17.56 10.59
C ARG A 161 -4.32 -16.04 10.45
N ILE A 162 -3.18 -15.43 10.13
CA ILE A 162 -3.09 -13.99 9.86
C ILE A 162 -3.98 -13.61 8.68
N ALA A 163 -3.95 -14.38 7.59
CA ALA A 163 -4.80 -14.14 6.44
C ALA A 163 -6.28 -14.23 6.80
N VAL A 164 -6.70 -15.22 7.61
CA VAL A 164 -8.08 -15.33 8.10
C VAL A 164 -8.46 -14.12 8.96
N VAL A 165 -7.61 -13.70 9.91
CA VAL A 165 -7.87 -12.49 10.72
C VAL A 165 -8.06 -11.28 9.80
N ASP A 166 -7.13 -11.04 8.88
CA ASP A 166 -7.17 -9.87 8.00
C ASP A 166 -8.44 -9.85 7.12
N ILE A 167 -8.80 -10.99 6.52
CA ILE A 167 -9.96 -11.11 5.63
C ILE A 167 -11.27 -10.99 6.43
N ALA A 168 -11.41 -11.73 7.52
CA ALA A 168 -12.64 -11.74 8.33
C ALA A 168 -12.90 -10.36 8.95
N SER A 169 -11.86 -9.67 9.42
CA SER A 169 -11.98 -8.31 9.95
C SER A 169 -12.41 -7.31 8.89
N ILE A 170 -11.80 -7.35 7.69
CA ILE A 170 -12.18 -6.46 6.58
C ILE A 170 -13.62 -6.75 6.16
N PHE A 171 -13.99 -8.01 5.97
CA PHE A 171 -15.33 -8.42 5.59
C PHE A 171 -16.38 -7.95 6.60
N SER A 172 -16.16 -8.20 7.90
CA SER A 172 -17.10 -7.81 8.96
C SER A 172 -17.27 -6.29 9.04
N GLY A 173 -16.19 -5.52 8.88
CA GLY A 173 -16.25 -4.06 8.83
C GLY A 173 -17.03 -3.56 7.60
N ILE A 174 -16.83 -4.17 6.44
CA ILE A 174 -17.57 -3.83 5.21
C ILE A 174 -19.07 -4.10 5.40
N VAL A 175 -19.45 -5.25 5.96
CA VAL A 175 -20.86 -5.59 6.22
C VAL A 175 -21.48 -4.57 7.18
N ALA A 176 -20.82 -4.27 8.30
CA ALA A 176 -21.30 -3.26 9.25
C ALA A 176 -21.50 -1.90 8.59
N ALA A 177 -20.55 -1.46 7.76
CA ALA A 177 -20.64 -0.20 7.03
C ALA A 177 -21.79 -0.17 6.02
N ILE A 178 -21.97 -1.24 5.23
CA ILE A 178 -23.05 -1.32 4.24
C ILE A 178 -24.42 -1.29 4.94
N VAL A 179 -24.58 -2.05 6.03
CA VAL A 179 -25.81 -2.08 6.81
C VAL A 179 -26.12 -0.68 7.35
N LEU A 180 -25.17 -0.03 8.04
CA LEU A 180 -25.39 1.32 8.57
C LEU A 180 -25.62 2.37 7.48
N ALA A 181 -24.88 2.31 6.37
CA ALA A 181 -25.08 3.21 5.25
C ALA A 181 -26.48 3.04 4.61
N SER A 182 -26.99 1.81 4.54
CA SER A 182 -28.34 1.53 4.01
C SER A 182 -29.46 2.08 4.90
N TYR A 183 -29.21 2.22 6.21
CA TYR A 183 -30.11 2.89 7.15
C TYR A 183 -29.90 4.41 7.24
N GLY A 184 -29.04 4.99 6.40
CA GLY A 184 -28.84 6.44 6.33
C GLY A 184 -27.91 7.03 7.39
N PHE A 185 -27.06 6.23 8.04
CA PHE A 185 -26.11 6.73 9.04
C PHE A 185 -24.95 7.57 8.47
N GLY A 186 -24.88 7.77 7.15
CA GLY A 186 -23.87 8.61 6.47
C GLY A 186 -22.44 8.22 6.84
N TYR A 187 -21.60 9.22 7.13
CA TYR A 187 -20.20 9.04 7.53
C TYR A 187 -19.99 8.11 8.73
N TRP A 188 -20.96 7.94 9.64
CA TRP A 188 -20.83 6.99 10.77
C TRP A 188 -20.69 5.54 10.32
N ALA A 189 -21.20 5.19 9.13
CA ALA A 189 -20.99 3.88 8.54
C ALA A 189 -19.49 3.56 8.34
N LEU A 190 -18.70 4.58 7.94
CA LEU A 190 -17.27 4.44 7.71
C LEU A 190 -16.47 4.42 9.03
N VAL A 191 -16.97 5.06 10.09
CA VAL A 191 -16.39 4.96 11.44
C VAL A 191 -16.53 3.54 11.96
N TRP A 192 -17.75 3.00 11.90
CA TRP A 192 -18.04 1.64 12.35
C TRP A 192 -17.33 0.58 11.53
N LEU A 193 -17.06 0.84 10.24
CA LEU A 193 -16.17 0.01 9.43
C LEU A 193 -14.84 -0.23 10.14
N GLU A 194 -14.19 0.85 10.58
CA GLU A 194 -12.87 0.81 11.21
C GLU A 194 -12.90 0.24 12.63
N ILE A 195 -13.94 0.57 13.41
CA ILE A 195 -14.13 0.03 14.77
C ILE A 195 -14.38 -1.48 14.73
N VAL A 196 -15.34 -1.95 13.92
CA VAL A 196 -15.65 -3.39 13.78
C VAL A 196 -14.44 -4.15 13.24
N LYS A 197 -13.73 -3.61 12.24
CA LYS A 197 -12.50 -4.21 11.72
C LYS A 197 -11.44 -4.37 12.82
N SER A 198 -11.25 -3.35 13.66
CA SER A 198 -10.30 -3.39 14.78
C SER A 198 -10.74 -4.40 15.84
N PHE A 199 -12.03 -4.45 16.15
CA PHE A 199 -12.59 -5.35 17.16
C PHE A 199 -12.50 -6.83 16.74
N VAL A 200 -12.92 -7.17 15.52
CA VAL A 200 -12.79 -8.54 14.99
C VAL A 200 -11.32 -8.96 14.91
N THR A 201 -10.44 -8.01 14.57
CA THR A 201 -8.99 -8.22 14.58
C THR A 201 -8.49 -8.61 15.97
N LEU A 202 -8.92 -7.87 17.00
CA LEU A 202 -8.59 -8.15 18.39
C LEU A 202 -9.07 -9.56 18.78
N VAL A 203 -10.36 -9.84 18.63
CA VAL A 203 -10.98 -11.11 19.04
C VAL A 203 -10.30 -12.30 18.36
N LEU A 204 -10.17 -12.29 17.03
CA LEU A 204 -9.58 -13.41 16.30
C LEU A 204 -8.09 -13.59 16.59
N SER A 205 -7.34 -12.51 16.80
CA SER A 205 -5.91 -12.60 17.15
C SER A 205 -5.71 -13.25 18.53
N TRP A 206 -6.57 -12.93 19.50
CA TRP A 206 -6.56 -13.54 20.83
C TRP A 206 -6.97 -15.01 20.78
N VAL A 207 -8.08 -15.33 20.11
CA VAL A 207 -8.58 -16.71 19.96
C VAL A 207 -7.55 -17.59 19.23
N PHE A 208 -6.96 -17.11 18.14
CA PHE A 208 -6.01 -17.91 17.35
C PHE A 208 -4.66 -18.11 17.99
N LEU A 209 -4.23 -17.21 18.87
CA LEU A 209 -2.96 -17.38 19.56
C LEU A 209 -3.13 -18.11 20.89
N GLY A 210 -4.17 -17.80 21.67
CA GLY A 210 -4.41 -18.35 23.00
C GLY A 210 -3.35 -17.95 24.04
N TRP A 211 -2.55 -16.93 23.74
CA TRP A 211 -1.56 -16.37 24.65
C TRP A 211 -2.17 -15.26 25.50
N VAL A 212 -1.84 -15.28 26.80
CA VAL A 212 -2.24 -14.25 27.76
C VAL A 212 -0.98 -13.57 28.32
N PRO A 213 -0.92 -12.23 28.33
CA PRO A 213 0.18 -11.48 28.94
C PRO A 213 0.31 -11.78 30.45
N ALA A 214 1.54 -11.91 30.95
CA ALA A 214 1.82 -11.88 32.39
C ALA A 214 1.53 -10.50 32.98
N ALA A 215 1.50 -10.42 34.32
CA ALA A 215 1.51 -9.16 35.04
C ALA A 215 2.73 -8.29 34.63
N PHE A 216 2.56 -6.98 34.70
CA PHE A 216 3.59 -6.02 34.34
C PHE A 216 4.87 -6.24 35.19
N SER A 217 6.00 -6.42 34.51
CA SER A 217 7.32 -6.50 35.14
C SER A 217 8.32 -5.70 34.32
N TRP A 218 8.92 -4.67 34.93
CA TRP A 218 9.88 -3.82 34.24
C TRP A 218 11.22 -4.52 34.01
N ASP A 219 11.80 -4.33 32.82
CA ASP A 219 13.12 -4.82 32.45
C ASP A 219 13.91 -3.70 31.77
N ARG A 220 15.12 -3.40 32.25
CA ARG A 220 15.99 -2.35 31.70
C ARG A 220 16.45 -2.66 30.28
N GLY A 221 16.47 -3.93 29.87
CA GLY A 221 16.81 -4.36 28.50
C GLY A 221 15.87 -3.81 27.43
N ILE A 222 14.67 -3.33 27.82
CA ILE A 222 13.68 -2.73 26.91
C ILE A 222 14.11 -1.36 26.37
N LEU A 223 14.97 -0.63 27.10
CA LEU A 223 15.32 0.76 26.77
C LEU A 223 16.09 0.88 25.45
N SER A 224 16.97 -0.08 25.15
CA SER A 224 17.68 -0.12 23.86
C SER A 224 16.72 -0.33 22.69
N THR A 225 15.66 -1.13 22.90
CA THR A 225 14.59 -1.39 21.93
C THR A 225 13.73 -0.15 21.70
N LEU A 226 13.40 0.59 22.76
CA LEU A 226 12.63 1.85 22.67
C LEU A 226 13.43 2.95 21.96
N LYS A 227 14.73 3.08 22.23
CA LYS A 227 15.60 4.06 21.57
C LYS A 227 15.72 3.83 20.05
N PHE A 228 15.75 2.56 19.62
CA PHE A 228 15.72 2.22 18.19
C PHE A 228 14.40 2.61 17.52
N GLY A 229 13.26 2.37 18.20
CA GLY A 229 11.94 2.77 17.70
C GLY A 229 11.80 4.27 17.46
N GLY A 230 12.39 5.11 18.33
CA GLY A 230 12.34 6.57 18.23
C GLY A 230 12.81 7.14 16.90
N ASN A 231 13.96 6.68 16.38
CA ASN A 231 14.51 7.17 15.11
C ASN A 231 13.62 6.80 13.90
N ILE A 232 12.99 5.62 13.95
CA ILE A 232 12.07 5.16 12.90
C ILE A 232 10.77 5.97 12.94
N ILE A 233 10.26 6.31 14.13
CA ILE A 233 9.09 7.15 14.30
C ILE A 233 9.32 8.51 13.64
N VAL A 234 10.43 9.19 13.92
CA VAL A 234 10.74 10.51 13.34
C VAL A 234 10.73 10.47 11.81
N TYR A 235 11.39 9.48 11.20
CA TYR A 235 11.39 9.31 9.75
C TYR A 235 9.97 9.08 9.19
N ASN A 236 9.20 8.20 9.82
CA ASN A 236 7.85 7.87 9.36
C ASN A 236 6.89 9.06 9.52
N VAL A 237 7.04 9.85 10.60
CA VAL A 237 6.26 11.07 10.86
C VAL A 237 6.48 12.10 9.75
N VAL A 238 7.73 12.40 9.41
CA VAL A 238 8.07 13.35 8.33
C VAL A 238 7.51 12.87 6.99
N ASN A 239 7.67 11.59 6.68
CA ASN A 239 7.16 11.00 5.44
C ASN A 239 5.62 10.98 5.40
N TYR A 240 4.96 10.75 6.54
CA TYR A 240 3.51 10.75 6.64
C TYR A 240 2.92 12.13 6.37
N ILE A 241 3.44 13.18 7.02
CA ILE A 241 3.01 14.56 6.79
C ILE A 241 3.16 14.89 5.31
N SER A 242 4.34 14.61 4.74
CA SER A 242 4.63 14.95 3.35
C SER A 242 3.70 14.26 2.34
N ARG A 243 3.26 13.03 2.64
CA ARG A 243 2.38 12.24 1.76
C ARG A 243 0.89 12.51 1.93
N ASN A 244 0.50 13.16 3.02
CA ASN A 244 -0.89 13.49 3.31
C ASN A 244 -1.13 15.00 3.38
N ALA A 245 -0.11 15.81 3.06
CA ALA A 245 -0.21 17.26 3.04
C ALA A 245 -1.28 17.73 2.05
N ASP A 246 -1.40 17.09 0.89
CA ASP A 246 -2.48 17.34 -0.07
C ASP A 246 -3.86 17.13 0.55
N ASN A 247 -4.08 16.00 1.22
CA ASN A 247 -5.35 15.69 1.87
C ASN A 247 -5.68 16.68 3.00
N LEU A 248 -4.67 17.03 3.81
CA LEU A 248 -4.83 17.99 4.91
C LEU A 248 -5.16 19.39 4.38
N LEU A 249 -4.42 19.87 3.37
CA LEU A 249 -4.60 21.19 2.78
C LEU A 249 -5.94 21.32 2.06
N ILE A 250 -6.32 20.32 1.26
CA ILE A 250 -7.62 20.32 0.57
C ILE A 250 -8.77 20.28 1.59
N GLY A 251 -8.68 19.43 2.61
CA GLY A 251 -9.71 19.37 3.65
C GLY A 251 -9.83 20.70 4.41
N TRP A 252 -8.71 21.28 4.81
CA TRP A 252 -8.69 22.53 5.57
C TRP A 252 -9.21 23.73 4.78
N TYR A 253 -8.86 23.84 3.48
CA TYR A 253 -9.19 25.03 2.68
C TYR A 253 -10.49 24.91 1.87
N TRP A 254 -10.81 23.72 1.34
CA TRP A 254 -11.98 23.48 0.48
C TRP A 254 -13.07 22.61 1.12
N GLY A 255 -12.83 22.10 2.33
CA GLY A 255 -13.80 21.30 3.07
C GLY A 255 -13.95 19.85 2.61
N ALA A 256 -14.94 19.18 3.17
CA ALA A 256 -15.08 17.72 3.10
C ALA A 256 -15.41 17.22 1.69
N ALA A 257 -16.41 17.79 1.01
CA ALA A 257 -16.83 17.31 -0.30
C ALA A 257 -15.67 17.28 -1.32
N SER A 258 -14.89 18.36 -1.39
CA SER A 258 -13.70 18.47 -2.24
C SER A 258 -12.61 17.44 -1.90
N LEU A 259 -12.34 17.21 -0.61
CA LEU A 259 -11.41 16.18 -0.17
C LEU A 259 -11.93 14.77 -0.50
N GLY A 260 -13.23 14.53 -0.40
CA GLY A 260 -13.86 13.27 -0.74
C GLY A 260 -13.61 12.90 -2.20
N LEU A 261 -13.86 13.82 -3.13
CA LEU A 261 -13.58 13.65 -4.55
C LEU A 261 -12.09 13.35 -4.78
N TYR A 262 -11.19 14.13 -4.17
CA TYR A 262 -9.74 13.95 -4.33
C TYR A 262 -9.24 12.62 -3.80
N THR A 263 -9.62 12.24 -2.58
CA THR A 263 -9.17 10.99 -1.94
C THR A 263 -9.72 9.76 -2.65
N ARG A 264 -10.95 9.80 -3.17
CA ARG A 264 -11.49 8.72 -4.01
C ARG A 264 -10.73 8.60 -5.32
N ALA A 265 -10.39 9.72 -5.96
CA ALA A 265 -9.53 9.72 -7.15
C ALA A 265 -8.19 9.04 -6.91
N TYR A 266 -7.50 9.50 -5.88
CA TYR A 266 -6.18 9.01 -5.53
C TYR A 266 -6.21 7.52 -5.12
N SER A 267 -7.20 7.12 -4.31
CA SER A 267 -7.30 5.75 -3.79
C SER A 267 -7.64 4.73 -4.87
N LEU A 268 -8.62 5.00 -5.75
CA LEU A 268 -9.01 4.05 -6.81
C LEU A 268 -7.87 3.87 -7.83
N LEU A 269 -7.17 4.96 -8.18
CA LEU A 269 -6.05 4.97 -9.11
C LEU A 269 -4.84 4.18 -8.60
N LEU A 270 -4.46 4.36 -7.32
CA LEU A 270 -3.26 3.72 -6.77
C LEU A 270 -3.47 2.28 -6.29
N LEU A 271 -4.71 1.89 -6.03
CA LEU A 271 -5.06 0.55 -5.55
C LEU A 271 -4.46 -0.57 -6.42
N PRO A 272 -4.60 -0.59 -7.76
CA PRO A 272 -3.97 -1.62 -8.59
C PRO A 272 -2.44 -1.51 -8.61
N ILE A 273 -1.88 -0.30 -8.73
CA ILE A 273 -0.43 -0.06 -8.84
C ILE A 273 0.32 -0.58 -7.60
N ARG A 274 -0.23 -0.38 -6.40
CA ARG A 274 0.39 -0.86 -5.15
C ARG A 274 0.38 -2.39 -5.05
N ASN A 275 -0.63 -3.06 -5.58
CA ASN A 275 -0.73 -4.52 -5.52
C ASN A 275 0.20 -5.21 -6.54
N VAL A 276 0.51 -4.53 -7.64
CA VAL A 276 1.43 -5.04 -8.67
C VAL A 276 2.86 -5.14 -8.14
N ASN A 277 3.33 -4.18 -7.32
CA ASN A 277 4.75 -4.11 -6.96
C ASN A 277 5.26 -5.28 -6.09
N ALA A 278 4.47 -5.79 -5.16
CA ALA A 278 4.96 -6.76 -4.16
C ALA A 278 5.43 -8.11 -4.78
N PRO A 279 4.70 -8.73 -5.71
CA PRO A 279 5.20 -9.91 -6.43
C PRO A 279 6.49 -9.63 -7.20
N PHE A 280 6.57 -8.50 -7.91
CA PHE A 280 7.76 -8.15 -8.69
C PHE A 280 8.99 -7.91 -7.82
N SER A 281 8.87 -7.17 -6.72
CA SER A 281 10.00 -6.89 -5.83
C SER A 281 10.58 -8.16 -5.18
N SER A 282 9.72 -9.12 -4.80
CA SER A 282 10.15 -10.40 -4.21
C SER A 282 11.01 -11.26 -5.13
N VAL A 283 10.93 -10.99 -6.44
CA VAL A 283 11.53 -11.77 -7.51
C VAL A 283 12.70 -11.02 -8.15
N ALA A 284 12.56 -9.70 -8.35
CA ALA A 284 13.59 -8.85 -8.94
C ALA A 284 14.79 -8.64 -8.00
N ILE A 285 14.56 -8.40 -6.71
CA ILE A 285 15.65 -8.11 -5.75
C ILE A 285 16.68 -9.27 -5.70
N PRO A 286 16.29 -10.56 -5.52
CA PRO A 286 17.26 -11.66 -5.52
C PRO A 286 18.03 -11.82 -6.84
N VAL A 287 17.38 -11.63 -7.99
CA VAL A 287 18.03 -11.75 -9.30
C VAL A 287 19.04 -10.63 -9.52
N LEU A 288 18.67 -9.39 -9.20
CA LEU A 288 19.57 -8.23 -9.30
C LEU A 288 20.75 -8.36 -8.33
N SER A 289 20.52 -8.84 -7.10
CA SER A 289 21.60 -9.08 -6.12
C SER A 289 22.65 -10.08 -6.59
N ARG A 290 22.24 -11.12 -7.34
CA ARG A 290 23.18 -12.10 -7.93
C ARG A 290 23.95 -11.54 -9.12
N ALA A 291 23.40 -10.53 -9.79
CA ALA A 291 24.01 -9.89 -10.95
C ALA A 291 24.80 -8.62 -10.61
N LYS A 292 24.85 -8.20 -9.34
CA LYS A 292 25.42 -6.92 -8.91
C LYS A 292 26.91 -6.75 -9.24
N SER A 293 27.66 -7.85 -9.36
CA SER A 293 29.10 -7.85 -9.65
C SER A 293 29.42 -7.57 -11.12
N GLU A 294 28.46 -7.74 -12.03
CA GLU A 294 28.65 -7.53 -13.47
C GLU A 294 27.64 -6.50 -13.99
N LEU A 295 28.09 -5.26 -14.22
CA LEU A 295 27.23 -4.13 -14.60
C LEU A 295 26.37 -4.41 -15.85
N SER A 296 26.89 -5.17 -16.81
CA SER A 296 26.16 -5.57 -18.02
C SER A 296 24.98 -6.50 -17.70
N LYS A 297 25.16 -7.50 -16.83
CA LYS A 297 24.10 -8.40 -16.35
C LYS A 297 23.09 -7.64 -15.48
N LEU A 298 23.56 -6.77 -14.58
CA LEU A 298 22.71 -5.93 -13.75
C LEU A 298 21.78 -5.06 -14.61
N LYS A 299 22.34 -4.34 -15.59
CA LYS A 299 21.58 -3.52 -16.55
C LYS A 299 20.52 -4.35 -17.27
N ARG A 300 20.91 -5.49 -17.86
CA ARG A 300 19.99 -6.35 -18.61
C ARG A 300 18.80 -6.80 -17.76
N TYR A 301 19.06 -7.36 -16.57
CA TYR A 301 18.00 -7.84 -15.69
C TYR A 301 17.14 -6.72 -15.12
N PHE A 302 17.73 -5.56 -14.85
CA PHE A 302 16.99 -4.39 -14.39
C PHE A 302 16.03 -3.89 -15.47
N VAL A 303 16.51 -3.69 -16.70
CA VAL A 303 15.68 -3.23 -17.83
C VAL A 303 14.57 -4.24 -18.14
N GLU A 304 14.88 -5.53 -18.10
CA GLU A 304 13.90 -6.60 -18.27
C GLU A 304 12.80 -6.53 -17.20
N ALA A 305 13.17 -6.47 -15.91
CA ALA A 305 12.21 -6.37 -14.82
C ALA A 305 11.41 -5.05 -14.82
N ALA A 306 12.05 -3.93 -15.16
CA ALA A 306 11.39 -2.64 -15.31
C ALA A 306 10.37 -2.66 -16.46
N SER A 307 10.69 -3.32 -17.58
CA SER A 307 9.75 -3.52 -18.69
C SER A 307 8.54 -4.35 -18.27
N LEU A 308 8.73 -5.35 -17.39
CA LEU A 308 7.62 -6.14 -16.85
C LEU A 308 6.66 -5.29 -16.02
N VAL A 309 7.20 -4.44 -15.16
CA VAL A 309 6.37 -3.51 -14.36
C VAL A 309 5.66 -2.50 -15.26
N ALA A 310 6.38 -1.93 -16.24
CA ALA A 310 5.82 -0.95 -17.16
C ALA A 310 4.63 -1.53 -17.96
N ALA A 311 4.72 -2.77 -18.43
CA ALA A 311 3.65 -3.45 -19.15
C ALA A 311 2.39 -3.73 -18.31
N VAL A 312 2.48 -3.68 -16.98
CA VAL A 312 1.30 -3.81 -16.11
C VAL A 312 0.78 -2.44 -15.70
N VAL A 313 1.67 -1.52 -15.32
CA VAL A 313 1.29 -0.19 -14.82
C VAL A 313 0.72 0.70 -15.92
N ILE A 314 1.36 0.75 -17.09
CA ILE A 314 0.96 1.65 -18.20
C ILE A 314 -0.49 1.42 -18.67
N PRO A 315 -0.95 0.18 -18.98
CA PRO A 315 -2.33 -0.02 -19.42
C PRO A 315 -3.35 0.35 -18.34
N ILE A 316 -3.03 0.10 -17.07
CA ILE A 316 -3.92 0.45 -15.95
C ILE A 316 -4.10 1.98 -15.90
N VAL A 317 -2.99 2.72 -15.95
CA VAL A 317 -3.04 4.19 -15.91
C VAL A 317 -3.67 4.77 -17.17
N ALA A 318 -3.31 4.27 -18.35
CA ALA A 318 -3.85 4.74 -19.63
C ALA A 318 -5.36 4.49 -19.71
N CYS A 319 -5.83 3.30 -19.33
CA CYS A 319 -7.25 2.99 -19.25
C CYS A 319 -7.96 3.94 -18.28
N THR A 320 -7.36 4.22 -17.12
CA THR A 320 -7.92 5.10 -16.10
C THR A 320 -8.01 6.55 -16.56
N ALA A 321 -7.03 7.02 -17.33
CA ALA A 321 -7.02 8.37 -17.89
C ALA A 321 -8.03 8.53 -19.04
N VAL A 322 -8.06 7.58 -19.97
CA VAL A 322 -8.91 7.64 -21.18
C VAL A 322 -10.37 7.41 -20.85
N PHE A 323 -10.68 6.40 -20.05
CA PHE A 323 -12.04 6.01 -19.67
C PHE A 323 -12.41 6.51 -18.27
N ALA A 324 -11.85 7.64 -17.83
CA ALA A 324 -12.07 8.19 -16.49
C ALA A 324 -13.55 8.36 -16.14
N ASP A 325 -14.32 8.97 -17.05
CA ASP A 325 -15.76 9.19 -16.87
C ASP A 325 -16.53 7.88 -16.71
N ASP A 326 -16.16 6.88 -17.52
CA ASP A 326 -16.79 5.57 -17.55
C ASP A 326 -16.46 4.76 -16.29
N ILE A 327 -15.20 4.79 -15.86
CA ILE A 327 -14.74 4.12 -14.65
C ILE A 327 -15.38 4.74 -13.42
N VAL A 328 -15.46 6.07 -13.35
CA VAL A 328 -16.14 6.76 -12.25
C VAL A 328 -17.63 6.41 -12.23
N LEU A 329 -18.30 6.42 -13.39
CA LEU A 329 -19.70 6.03 -13.48
C LEU A 329 -19.96 4.58 -13.06
N ILE A 330 -19.13 3.64 -13.52
CA ILE A 330 -19.26 2.20 -13.19
C ILE A 330 -18.91 1.91 -11.74
N PHE A 331 -17.85 2.50 -11.19
CA PHE A 331 -17.37 2.13 -9.86
C PHE A 331 -18.00 2.98 -8.77
N LEU A 332 -18.06 4.30 -8.95
CA LEU A 332 -18.49 5.24 -7.90
C LEU A 332 -19.94 5.71 -8.11
N GLY A 333 -20.37 5.87 -9.35
CA GLY A 333 -21.71 6.34 -9.73
C GLY A 333 -21.76 7.83 -10.07
N GLU A 334 -22.94 8.32 -10.46
CA GLU A 334 -23.14 9.67 -11.02
C GLU A 334 -22.76 10.81 -10.04
N LYS A 335 -22.92 10.61 -8.74
CA LYS A 335 -22.56 11.59 -7.70
C LYS A 335 -21.07 11.94 -7.66
N TRP A 336 -20.23 11.18 -8.37
CA TRP A 336 -18.79 11.27 -8.32
C TRP A 336 -18.17 11.81 -9.59
N MET A 337 -18.95 12.22 -10.59
CA MET A 337 -18.43 12.56 -11.93
C MET A 337 -17.33 13.62 -11.93
N GLU A 338 -17.35 14.58 -11.00
CA GLU A 338 -16.26 15.56 -10.83
C GLU A 338 -14.89 14.92 -10.58
N THR A 339 -14.88 13.74 -9.97
CA THR A 339 -13.69 12.92 -9.70
C THR A 339 -12.98 12.48 -10.99
N ALA A 340 -13.70 12.35 -12.11
CA ALA A 340 -13.12 11.92 -13.38
C ALA A 340 -12.07 12.90 -13.91
N SER A 341 -12.25 14.20 -13.66
CA SER A 341 -11.24 15.20 -14.01
C SER A 341 -9.95 15.02 -13.20
N LEU A 342 -10.06 14.71 -11.90
CA LEU A 342 -8.94 14.44 -11.01
C LEU A 342 -8.19 13.17 -11.43
N PHE A 343 -8.89 12.12 -11.85
CA PHE A 343 -8.29 10.89 -12.39
C PHE A 343 -7.31 11.19 -13.52
N ARG A 344 -7.69 12.05 -14.47
CA ARG A 344 -6.86 12.39 -15.64
C ARG A 344 -5.54 13.03 -15.24
N PHE A 345 -5.58 14.02 -14.34
CA PHE A 345 -4.36 14.71 -13.90
C PHE A 345 -3.52 13.86 -12.95
N LEU A 346 -4.14 13.10 -12.05
CA LEU A 346 -3.43 12.20 -11.12
C LEU A 346 -2.84 10.95 -11.80
N SER A 347 -3.34 10.59 -12.98
CA SER A 347 -2.81 9.46 -13.77
C SER A 347 -1.33 9.61 -14.08
N VAL A 348 -0.86 10.82 -14.39
CA VAL A 348 0.57 11.07 -14.69
C VAL A 348 1.46 10.83 -13.45
N PRO A 349 1.21 11.45 -12.28
CA PRO A 349 1.88 11.06 -11.03
C PRO A 349 1.83 9.57 -10.73
N ALA A 350 0.69 8.90 -10.97
CA ALA A 350 0.56 7.47 -10.73
C ALA A 350 1.43 6.61 -11.67
N LEU A 351 1.55 7.00 -12.95
CA LEU A 351 2.48 6.39 -13.89
C LEU A 351 3.92 6.54 -13.42
N LEU A 352 4.33 7.76 -13.06
CA LEU A 352 5.69 8.05 -12.60
C LEU A 352 6.01 7.33 -11.29
N PHE A 353 5.02 7.25 -10.37
CA PHE A 353 5.14 6.48 -9.15
C PHE A 353 5.36 4.99 -9.45
N GLY A 354 4.53 4.39 -10.30
CA GLY A 354 4.69 2.98 -10.70
C GLY A 354 6.02 2.72 -11.41
N ALA A 355 6.47 3.64 -12.26
CA ALA A 355 7.74 3.53 -12.96
C ALA A 355 8.97 3.80 -12.07
N SER A 356 8.80 4.46 -10.92
CA SER A 356 9.84 4.61 -9.92
C SER A 356 10.05 3.34 -9.07
N GLN A 357 9.10 2.40 -9.07
CA GLN A 357 9.18 1.19 -8.25
C GLN A 357 10.41 0.31 -8.56
N PRO A 358 10.75 0.00 -9.83
CA PRO A 358 11.96 -0.75 -10.14
C PRO A 358 13.24 -0.07 -9.61
N ILE A 359 13.30 1.26 -9.67
CA ILE A 359 14.44 2.05 -9.19
C ILE A 359 14.69 1.78 -7.70
N SER A 360 13.63 1.61 -6.91
CA SER A 360 13.75 1.29 -5.48
C SER A 360 14.51 -0.02 -5.23
N TRP A 361 14.47 -0.99 -6.16
CA TRP A 361 15.22 -2.23 -6.04
C TRP A 361 16.72 -2.01 -6.19
N LEU A 362 17.15 -1.07 -7.04
CA LEU A 362 18.57 -0.72 -7.17
C LEU A 362 19.12 -0.11 -5.89
N TYR A 363 18.34 0.72 -5.19
CA TYR A 363 18.75 1.26 -3.89
C TYR A 363 18.99 0.16 -2.87
N VAL A 364 18.18 -0.91 -2.88
CA VAL A 364 18.35 -2.05 -1.97
C VAL A 364 19.55 -2.91 -2.38
N VAL A 365 19.64 -3.28 -3.66
CA VAL A 365 20.67 -4.21 -4.18
C VAL A 365 22.08 -3.63 -4.09
N LEU A 366 22.22 -2.32 -4.30
CA LEU A 366 23.50 -1.61 -4.29
C LEU A 366 23.84 -1.00 -2.92
N ASP A 367 23.04 -1.26 -1.89
CA ASP A 367 23.18 -0.70 -0.54
C ASP A 367 23.20 0.85 -0.53
N ARG A 368 22.35 1.46 -1.35
CA ARG A 368 22.20 2.91 -1.50
C ARG A 368 20.89 3.43 -0.92
N THR A 369 20.45 2.87 0.20
CA THR A 369 19.21 3.25 0.89
C THR A 369 19.22 4.71 1.37
N HIS A 370 20.39 5.30 1.59
CA HIS A 370 20.55 6.73 1.85
C HIS A 370 20.05 7.63 0.70
N LEU A 371 20.09 7.15 -0.55
CA LEU A 371 19.54 7.88 -1.70
C LEU A 371 18.01 7.97 -1.62
N LEU A 372 17.34 6.87 -1.22
CA LEU A 372 15.90 6.86 -1.01
C LEU A 372 15.48 7.89 0.05
N ARG A 373 16.25 7.97 1.14
CA ARG A 373 16.06 8.99 2.18
C ARG A 373 16.23 10.40 1.62
N ASN A 374 17.32 10.67 0.88
CA ASN A 374 17.60 11.98 0.31
C ASN A 374 16.53 12.42 -0.72
N VAL A 375 16.12 11.50 -1.61
CA VAL A 375 15.03 11.74 -2.57
C VAL A 375 13.73 12.08 -1.85
N GLY A 376 13.41 11.38 -0.75
CA GLY A 376 12.24 11.70 0.07
C GLY A 376 12.32 13.10 0.68
N MET A 377 13.45 13.46 1.27
CA MET A 377 13.66 14.77 1.90
C MET A 377 13.63 15.93 0.90
N ILE A 378 14.02 15.70 -0.36
CA ILE A 378 13.96 16.72 -1.42
C ILE A 378 12.56 16.80 -2.05
N SER A 379 11.94 15.65 -2.32
CA SER A 379 10.64 15.59 -3.01
C SER A 379 9.49 16.08 -2.13
N ALA A 380 9.60 15.90 -0.81
CA ALA A 380 8.57 16.30 0.14
C ALA A 380 8.29 17.82 0.12
N PRO A 381 9.27 18.72 0.36
CA PRO A 381 9.04 20.16 0.29
C PRO A 381 8.55 20.63 -1.08
N VAL A 382 9.08 20.05 -2.17
CA VAL A 382 8.68 20.42 -3.53
C VAL A 382 7.21 20.06 -3.79
N ASN A 383 6.77 18.88 -3.37
CA ASN A 383 5.36 18.49 -3.50
C ASN A 383 4.45 19.32 -2.59
N VAL A 384 4.86 19.59 -1.34
CA VAL A 384 4.09 20.46 -0.43
C VAL A 384 3.95 21.87 -1.01
N ALA A 385 5.04 22.44 -1.53
CA ALA A 385 5.00 23.75 -2.19
C ALA A 385 4.07 23.73 -3.42
N ALA A 386 4.14 22.67 -4.24
CA ALA A 386 3.23 22.50 -5.36
C ALA A 386 1.77 22.42 -4.92
N PHE A 387 1.47 21.67 -3.85
CA PHE A 387 0.12 21.62 -3.28
C PHE A 387 -0.36 22.99 -2.81
N CYS A 388 0.48 23.76 -2.11
CA CYS A 388 0.16 25.13 -1.68
C CYS A 388 -0.10 26.07 -2.87
N ILE A 389 0.69 25.97 -3.95
CA ILE A 389 0.49 26.76 -5.18
C ILE A 389 -0.81 26.36 -5.89
N GLY A 390 -1.14 25.07 -5.90
CA GLY A 390 -2.37 24.55 -6.51
C GLY A 390 -3.63 24.79 -5.68
N LEU A 391 -3.47 25.02 -4.37
CA LEU A 391 -4.57 25.10 -3.41
C LEU A 391 -5.62 26.17 -3.75
N PRO A 392 -5.27 27.40 -4.18
CA PRO A 392 -6.28 28.42 -4.53
C PRO A 392 -7.17 28.05 -5.73
N PHE A 393 -6.77 27.06 -6.53
CA PHE A 393 -7.49 26.63 -7.74
C PHE A 393 -8.32 25.34 -7.53
N GLY A 394 -8.59 24.97 -6.28
CA GLY A 394 -9.38 23.79 -5.95
C GLY A 394 -8.60 22.47 -6.02
N PRO A 395 -9.30 21.34 -5.80
CA PRO A 395 -8.69 20.00 -5.87
C PRO A 395 -8.05 19.70 -7.22
N LEU A 396 -8.62 20.25 -8.31
CA LEU A 396 -8.07 20.12 -9.65
C LEU A 396 -6.74 20.90 -9.80
N GLY A 397 -6.65 22.08 -9.17
CA GLY A 397 -5.41 22.84 -9.06
C GLY A 397 -4.30 22.07 -8.37
N VAL A 398 -4.60 21.46 -7.22
CA VAL A 398 -3.67 20.60 -6.48
C VAL A 398 -3.22 19.41 -7.33
N ALA A 399 -4.15 18.74 -8.02
CA ALA A 399 -3.82 17.62 -8.91
C ALA A 399 -2.91 18.04 -10.09
N LYS A 400 -3.16 19.19 -10.71
CA LYS A 400 -2.31 19.75 -11.78
C LYS A 400 -0.93 20.13 -11.26
N ALA A 401 -0.85 20.80 -10.11
CA ALA A 401 0.42 21.17 -9.50
C ALA A 401 1.24 19.93 -9.13
N TYR A 402 0.58 18.88 -8.62
CA TYR A 402 1.22 17.60 -8.33
C TYR A 402 1.73 16.88 -9.58
N MET A 403 0.99 16.94 -10.68
CA MET A 403 1.43 16.44 -11.98
C MET A 403 2.71 17.14 -12.42
N VAL A 404 2.74 18.47 -12.36
CA VAL A 404 3.91 19.27 -12.74
C VAL A 404 5.10 18.95 -11.83
N SER A 405 4.92 18.95 -10.51
CA SER A 405 5.99 18.64 -9.56
C SER A 405 6.54 17.21 -9.74
N SER A 406 5.66 16.24 -10.00
CA SER A 406 6.06 14.85 -10.25
C SER A 406 6.90 14.73 -11.52
N CYS A 407 6.52 15.40 -12.61
CA CYS A 407 7.31 15.43 -13.84
C CYS A 407 8.67 16.10 -13.64
N LEU A 408 8.70 17.24 -12.92
CA LEU A 408 9.93 17.97 -12.62
C LEU A 408 10.90 17.17 -11.76
N LEU A 409 10.39 16.42 -10.77
CA LEU A 409 11.19 15.61 -9.86
C LEU A 409 11.65 14.28 -10.47
N TYR A 410 10.86 13.69 -11.36
CA TYR A 410 11.13 12.34 -11.86
C TYR A 410 12.49 12.21 -12.56
N PHE A 411 12.82 13.11 -13.49
CA PHE A 411 14.06 13.01 -14.26
C PHE A 411 15.32 13.25 -13.42
N PRO A 412 15.42 14.29 -12.56
CA PRO A 412 16.55 14.45 -11.66
C PRO A 412 16.73 13.26 -10.71
N VAL A 413 15.64 12.75 -10.14
CA VAL A 413 15.68 11.57 -9.26
C VAL A 413 16.15 10.34 -10.02
N LEU A 414 15.68 10.14 -11.25
CA LEU A 414 16.10 9.03 -12.11
C LEU A 414 17.59 9.11 -12.46
N ILE A 415 18.09 10.29 -12.88
CA ILE A 415 19.52 10.51 -13.17
C ILE A 415 20.37 10.23 -11.92
N TYR A 416 19.96 10.77 -10.78
CA TYR A 416 20.65 10.58 -9.51
C TYR A 416 20.67 9.10 -9.09
N ALA A 417 19.57 8.38 -9.29
CA ALA A 417 19.45 6.97 -8.94
C ALA A 417 20.32 6.05 -9.80
N LEU A 418 20.43 6.34 -11.10
CA LEU A 418 21.15 5.51 -12.06
C LEU A 418 22.66 5.79 -12.08
N LYS A 419 23.13 6.87 -11.43
CA LYS A 419 24.54 7.24 -11.40
C LYS A 419 25.43 6.09 -10.91
N GLY A 420 26.39 5.67 -11.73
CA GLY A 420 27.33 4.60 -11.40
C GLY A 420 26.76 3.18 -11.44
N THR A 421 25.59 2.97 -12.07
CA THR A 421 24.99 1.63 -12.25
C THR A 421 25.21 1.05 -13.65
N GLY A 422 25.76 1.84 -14.58
CA GLY A 422 25.89 1.47 -16.00
C GLY A 422 24.57 1.52 -16.80
N ILE A 423 23.45 1.85 -16.14
CA ILE A 423 22.13 2.02 -16.76
C ILE A 423 21.94 3.49 -17.12
N ALA A 424 21.60 3.77 -18.38
CA ALA A 424 21.26 5.11 -18.82
C ALA A 424 19.77 5.40 -18.61
N VAL A 425 19.42 6.68 -18.45
CA VAL A 425 18.01 7.14 -18.40
C VAL A 425 17.21 6.61 -19.60
N MET A 426 17.83 6.63 -20.78
CA MET A 426 17.22 6.14 -22.02
C MET A 426 16.91 4.64 -21.99
N ASP A 427 17.68 3.84 -21.26
CA ASP A 427 17.39 2.41 -21.12
C ASP A 427 16.07 2.20 -20.37
N VAL A 428 15.77 3.06 -19.38
CA VAL A 428 14.52 3.03 -18.62
C VAL A 428 13.35 3.53 -19.46
N LEU A 429 13.51 4.69 -20.11
CA LEU A 429 12.43 5.26 -20.93
C LEU A 429 12.04 4.35 -22.10
N ARG A 430 13.01 3.66 -22.72
CA ARG A 430 12.74 2.68 -23.78
C ARG A 430 11.88 1.50 -23.32
N THR A 431 11.86 1.18 -22.02
CA THR A 431 10.97 0.13 -21.51
C THR A 431 9.49 0.49 -21.64
N TRP A 432 9.16 1.78 -21.77
CA TRP A 432 7.79 2.24 -21.88
C TRP A 432 7.27 2.25 -23.32
N ASN A 433 8.16 2.23 -24.32
CA ASN A 433 7.76 2.35 -25.72
C ASN A 433 6.75 1.28 -26.14
N GLN A 434 7.03 0.00 -25.86
CA GLN A 434 6.14 -1.10 -26.26
C GLN A 434 4.78 -1.02 -25.54
N PRO A 435 4.72 -0.88 -24.19
CA PRO A 435 3.45 -0.71 -23.50
C PRO A 435 2.69 0.57 -23.89
N LEU A 436 3.38 1.69 -24.14
CA LEU A 436 2.71 2.93 -24.54
C LEU A 436 2.08 2.79 -25.92
N LEU A 437 2.81 2.24 -26.90
CA LEU A 437 2.25 1.98 -28.23
C LEU A 437 1.03 1.05 -28.18
N ALA A 438 1.11 -0.03 -27.39
CA ALA A 438 -0.02 -0.93 -27.17
C ALA A 438 -1.20 -0.21 -26.47
N ALA A 439 -0.93 0.68 -25.51
CA ALA A 439 -1.95 1.45 -24.82
C ALA A 439 -2.60 2.50 -25.73
N PHE A 440 -1.83 3.15 -26.61
CA PHE A 440 -2.37 4.08 -27.62
C PHE A 440 -3.25 3.33 -28.62
N ALA A 441 -2.81 2.18 -29.12
CA ALA A 441 -3.63 1.34 -30.00
C ALA A 441 -4.92 0.89 -29.30
N GLY A 442 -4.83 0.41 -28.06
CA GLY A 442 -5.99 0.04 -27.26
C GLY A 442 -6.94 1.22 -27.02
N ALA A 443 -6.41 2.41 -26.73
CA ALA A 443 -7.20 3.62 -26.51
C ALA A 443 -7.91 4.06 -27.79
N ALA A 444 -7.21 4.07 -28.92
CA ALA A 444 -7.79 4.43 -30.22
C ALA A 444 -8.96 3.51 -30.59
N VAL A 445 -8.77 2.19 -30.49
CA VAL A 445 -9.82 1.22 -30.82
C VAL A 445 -10.96 1.29 -29.79
N GLY A 446 -10.66 1.38 -28.49
CA GLY A 446 -11.69 1.49 -27.45
C GLY A 446 -12.54 2.76 -27.58
N LEU A 447 -11.94 3.90 -27.91
CA LEU A 447 -12.67 5.15 -28.17
C LEU A 447 -13.48 5.08 -29.47
N LEU A 448 -12.99 4.40 -30.50
CA LEU A 448 -13.75 4.14 -31.73
C LEU A 448 -15.00 3.30 -31.44
N PHE A 449 -14.87 2.23 -30.64
CA PHE A 449 -16.04 1.47 -30.19
C PHE A 449 -17.02 2.33 -29.40
N LYS A 450 -16.52 3.17 -28.49
CA LYS A 450 -17.33 4.06 -27.67
C LYS A 450 -18.16 5.05 -28.48
N PHE A 451 -17.51 5.79 -29.38
CA PHE A 451 -18.13 6.93 -30.06
C PHE A 451 -18.76 6.60 -31.41
N VAL A 452 -18.36 5.50 -32.05
CA VAL A 452 -18.87 5.14 -33.38
C VAL A 452 -19.82 3.95 -33.29
N ILE A 453 -19.38 2.87 -32.66
CA ILE A 453 -20.12 1.59 -32.70
C ILE A 453 -21.24 1.55 -31.65
N LEU A 454 -20.96 2.06 -30.45
CA LEU A 454 -21.84 1.94 -29.28
C LEU A 454 -22.47 3.27 -28.87
N ALA A 455 -22.49 4.26 -29.76
CA ALA A 455 -22.96 5.61 -29.47
C ALA A 455 -24.42 5.66 -28.99
N GLN A 456 -25.26 4.75 -29.49
CA GLN A 456 -26.70 4.69 -29.17
C GLN A 456 -27.02 3.70 -28.04
N GLN A 457 -26.01 3.05 -27.46
CA GLN A 457 -26.19 2.02 -26.44
C GLN A 457 -26.15 2.58 -25.01
N PRO A 458 -26.69 1.87 -24.01
CA PRO A 458 -26.65 2.31 -22.61
C PRO A 458 -25.21 2.57 -22.13
N LYS A 459 -25.00 3.70 -21.43
CA LYS A 459 -23.67 4.18 -21.02
C LYS A 459 -22.82 3.12 -20.32
N ILE A 460 -23.42 2.32 -19.44
CA ILE A 460 -22.72 1.24 -18.70
C ILE A 460 -22.25 0.14 -19.66
N MET A 461 -23.08 -0.28 -20.62
CA MET A 461 -22.69 -1.30 -21.60
C MET A 461 -21.57 -0.77 -22.49
N THR A 462 -21.70 0.45 -23.00
CA THR A 462 -20.68 1.12 -23.81
C THR A 462 -19.34 1.20 -23.08
N ALA A 463 -19.36 1.57 -21.80
CA ALA A 463 -18.19 1.64 -20.96
C ALA A 463 -17.51 0.27 -20.75
N ILE A 464 -18.28 -0.76 -20.38
CA ILE A 464 -17.75 -2.12 -20.16
C ILE A 464 -17.12 -2.66 -21.44
N VAL A 465 -17.80 -2.53 -22.58
CA VAL A 465 -17.30 -3.03 -23.86
C VAL A 465 -16.06 -2.26 -24.30
N SER A 466 -16.05 -0.93 -24.18
CA SER A 466 -14.90 -0.10 -24.59
C SER A 466 -13.64 -0.39 -23.76
N ILE A 467 -13.78 -0.57 -22.45
CA ILE A 467 -12.68 -0.96 -21.55
C ILE A 467 -12.20 -2.39 -21.83
N SER A 468 -13.13 -3.31 -22.14
CA SER A 468 -12.79 -4.68 -22.51
C SER A 468 -12.03 -4.73 -23.83
N VAL A 469 -12.48 -3.97 -24.83
CA VAL A 469 -11.80 -3.82 -26.13
C VAL A 469 -10.41 -3.23 -25.94
N PHE A 470 -10.27 -2.16 -25.15
CA PHE A 470 -8.96 -1.59 -24.79
C PHE A 470 -8.02 -2.68 -24.24
N SER A 471 -8.51 -3.48 -23.29
CA SER A 471 -7.72 -4.50 -22.59
C SER A 471 -7.31 -5.64 -23.53
N VAL A 472 -8.22 -6.09 -24.40
CA VAL A 472 -7.97 -7.14 -25.38
C VAL A 472 -6.97 -6.67 -26.44
N VAL A 473 -7.17 -5.48 -27.02
CA VAL A 473 -6.25 -4.91 -28.02
C VAL A 473 -4.87 -4.71 -27.40
N TYR A 474 -4.79 -4.18 -26.19
CA TYR A 474 -3.53 -4.04 -25.46
C TYR A 474 -2.81 -5.39 -25.32
N ALA A 475 -3.52 -6.41 -24.85
CA ALA A 475 -2.97 -7.75 -24.66
C ALA A 475 -2.51 -8.39 -25.97
N LEU A 476 -3.28 -8.23 -27.06
CA LEU A 476 -2.94 -8.74 -28.38
C LEU A 476 -1.71 -8.06 -28.96
N VAL A 477 -1.62 -6.73 -28.92
CA VAL A 477 -0.44 -5.98 -29.39
C VAL A 477 0.79 -6.39 -28.60
N MET A 478 0.68 -6.52 -27.28
CA MET A 478 1.79 -7.00 -26.45
C MET A 478 2.19 -8.45 -26.77
N ALA A 479 1.21 -9.35 -26.95
CA ALA A 479 1.50 -10.75 -27.24
C ALA A 479 2.10 -10.97 -28.63
N VAL A 480 1.56 -10.33 -29.66
CA VAL A 480 1.87 -10.57 -31.08
C VAL A 480 3.00 -9.68 -31.58
N ALA A 481 2.93 -8.37 -31.33
CA ALA A 481 3.92 -7.43 -31.87
C ALA A 481 5.25 -7.44 -31.10
N PHE A 482 5.21 -7.87 -29.82
CA PHE A 482 6.37 -7.73 -28.92
C PHE A 482 6.82 -9.04 -28.26
N ASN A 483 6.27 -10.20 -28.67
CA ASN A 483 6.59 -11.55 -28.15
C ASN A 483 6.65 -11.62 -26.61
N TRP A 484 5.79 -10.86 -25.94
CA TRP A 484 5.90 -10.63 -24.50
C TRP A 484 5.63 -11.89 -23.68
N ARG A 485 4.85 -12.83 -24.24
CA ARG A 485 4.61 -14.16 -23.68
C ARG A 485 5.92 -14.94 -23.48
N GLN A 486 6.84 -14.88 -24.46
CA GLN A 486 8.14 -15.53 -24.35
C GLN A 486 9.03 -14.83 -23.33
N ARG A 487 9.09 -13.50 -23.33
CA ARG A 487 9.89 -12.75 -22.35
C ARG A 487 9.44 -12.95 -20.90
N ALA A 488 8.13 -12.92 -20.65
CA ALA A 488 7.59 -13.20 -19.32
C ALA A 488 7.87 -14.66 -18.92
N ALA A 489 7.68 -15.60 -19.84
CA ALA A 489 7.99 -17.01 -19.59
C ALA A 489 9.48 -17.20 -19.30
N ASP A 490 10.39 -16.61 -20.07
CA ASP A 490 11.84 -16.69 -19.89
C ASP A 490 12.29 -16.10 -18.56
N TRP A 491 11.69 -14.99 -18.13
CA TRP A 491 11.89 -14.44 -16.79
C TRP A 491 11.52 -15.52 -15.75
N PHE A 492 10.27 -15.97 -15.74
CA PHE A 492 9.76 -16.89 -14.71
C PHE A 492 10.39 -18.29 -14.77
N LEU A 493 10.83 -18.75 -15.95
CA LEU A 493 11.43 -20.06 -16.18
C LEU A 493 12.95 -20.07 -15.97
N LYS A 494 13.67 -18.94 -16.03
CA LYS A 494 15.07 -18.84 -15.54
C LYS A 494 15.22 -19.28 -14.07
N LYS A 495 14.11 -19.37 -13.33
CA LYS A 495 14.01 -19.99 -12.01
C LYS A 495 14.30 -21.50 -11.99
N ARG A 496 14.18 -22.21 -13.13
CA ARG A 496 14.28 -23.68 -13.22
C ARG A 496 15.62 -24.23 -13.70
N ARG A 497 16.52 -23.42 -14.23
CA ARG A 497 17.90 -23.83 -14.52
C ARG A 497 18.84 -23.21 -13.48
N PRO A 498 19.09 -23.84 -12.32
CA PRO A 498 20.33 -23.56 -11.60
C PRO A 498 21.49 -23.85 -12.57
N GLY A 499 22.47 -22.96 -12.61
CA GLY A 499 23.67 -23.18 -13.41
C GLY A 499 24.32 -24.50 -13.01
N VAL A 500 24.22 -25.49 -13.88
CA VAL A 500 25.22 -26.55 -13.99
C VAL A 500 26.48 -25.85 -14.50
N GLY A 501 27.49 -25.77 -13.66
CA GLY A 501 28.72 -25.03 -13.93
C GLY A 501 29.41 -24.50 -12.67
N ALA A 502 29.28 -25.17 -11.53
CA ALA A 502 30.30 -25.10 -10.49
C ALA A 502 31.19 -26.33 -10.74
N SER A 503 32.35 -26.11 -11.35
CA SER A 503 33.42 -27.08 -11.46
C SER A 503 33.76 -27.59 -10.05
N VAL A 504 33.37 -28.83 -9.76
CA VAL A 504 33.91 -29.59 -8.65
C VAL A 504 35.37 -29.86 -9.01
N SER A 505 36.29 -29.18 -8.34
CA SER A 505 37.70 -29.56 -8.32
C SER A 505 37.79 -30.91 -7.62
N GLU A 506 38.13 -31.96 -8.37
CA GLU A 506 38.65 -33.20 -7.81
C GLU A 506 39.94 -32.91 -7.02
N PRO A 507 40.12 -33.51 -5.83
CA PRO A 507 41.41 -33.49 -5.16
C PRO A 507 42.34 -34.46 -5.88
N ALA A 508 43.40 -33.93 -6.49
CA ALA A 508 44.53 -34.74 -6.92
C ALA A 508 45.31 -35.20 -5.68
N SER A 509 45.58 -36.50 -5.68
CA SER A 509 46.48 -37.29 -4.84
C SER A 509 47.84 -36.65 -4.56
#